data_AF-A6NQP0-F1
#
_entry.id   AF-A6NQP0-F1
#
_cell.length_a   1.000
_cell.length_b   1.000
_cell.length_c   1.000
_cell.angle_alpha   90.00
_cell.angle_beta   90.00
_cell.angle_gamma   90.00
#
_symmetry.space_group_name_H-M   'P 1'
#
loop_
_entity.id
_entity.type
_entity.pdbx_description
1 polymer ?
#
loop_
_entity_poly.entity_id
_entity_poly.type
_entity_poly.pdbx_seq_one_letter_code
_entity_poly.pdbx_strand_id
1 'polypeptide(L)'
;MKVKRAGLLTKIVVLALLIGLSIALLDLRSRLEDAQAQKAALTAQVDAQTQVNADLSDAVENSDDPKRQQDIARDSLGLVLPGEKILRITE
;
A
#
# COMPACT_ATOMS: atom_id res chain seq x y z
N MET A 1 -45.82 -5.13 -39.08
CA MET A 1 -44.87 -6.27 -39.14
C MET A 1 -45.35 -7.38 -38.21
N LYS A 2 -45.58 -8.60 -38.71
CA LYS A 2 -45.99 -9.74 -37.86
C LYS A 2 -44.73 -10.44 -37.33
N VAL A 3 -44.45 -10.34 -36.03
CA VAL A 3 -43.34 -11.06 -35.38
C VAL A 3 -43.67 -12.55 -35.35
N LYS A 4 -42.87 -13.37 -36.05
CA LYS A 4 -42.96 -14.84 -35.98
C LYS A 4 -42.55 -15.27 -34.57
N ARG A 5 -43.37 -16.10 -33.92
CA ARG A 5 -43.04 -16.63 -32.59
C ARG A 5 -41.81 -17.53 -32.68
N ALA A 6 -40.82 -17.25 -31.84
CA ALA A 6 -39.63 -18.08 -31.72
C ALA A 6 -40.00 -19.48 -31.23
N GLY A 7 -39.35 -20.49 -31.81
CA GLY A 7 -39.51 -21.89 -31.42
C GLY A 7 -38.97 -22.14 -30.01
N LEU A 8 -39.37 -23.27 -29.40
CA LEU A 8 -38.98 -23.64 -28.04
C LEU A 8 -37.46 -23.69 -27.86
N LEU A 9 -36.75 -24.27 -28.84
CA LEU A 9 -35.29 -24.36 -28.84
C LEU A 9 -34.61 -22.99 -28.80
N THR A 10 -35.07 -22.02 -29.60
CA THR A 10 -34.47 -20.68 -29.62
C THR A 10 -34.63 -19.97 -28.29
N LYS A 11 -35.75 -20.18 -27.59
CA LYS A 11 -35.94 -19.62 -26.24
C LYS A 11 -35.00 -20.24 -25.21
N ILE A 12 -34.79 -21.55 -25.26
CA ILE A 12 -33.86 -22.24 -24.36
C ILE A 12 -32.43 -21.76 -24.59
N VAL A 13 -32.02 -21.60 -25.86
CA VAL A 13 -30.68 -21.07 -26.18
C VAL A 13 -30.51 -19.65 -25.66
N VAL A 14 -31.50 -18.78 -25.87
CA VAL A 14 -31.45 -17.40 -25.34
C VAL A 14 -31.40 -17.41 -23.82
N LEU A 15 -32.17 -18.27 -23.15
CA LEU A 15 -32.13 -18.40 -21.70
C LEU A 15 -30.75 -18.83 -21.20
N ALA A 16 -30.13 -19.82 -21.84
CA ALA A 16 -28.79 -20.28 -21.49
C ALA A 16 -27.73 -19.17 -21.69
N LEU A 17 -27.84 -18.39 -22.76
CA LEU A 17 -26.98 -17.24 -23.01
C LEU A 17 -27.14 -16.17 -21.94
N LEU A 18 -28.37 -15.87 -21.52
CA LEU A 18 -28.64 -14.90 -20.46
C LEU A 18 -28.04 -15.35 -19.12
N ILE A 19 -28.17 -16.63 -18.77
CA ILE A 19 -27.57 -17.18 -17.55
C ILE A 19 -26.05 -17.04 -17.60
N GLY A 20 -25.42 -17.44 -18.72
CA GLY A 20 -23.97 -17.30 -18.90
C GLY A 20 -23.50 -15.84 -18.77
N LEU A 21 -24.25 -14.90 -19.36
CA LEU A 21 -23.95 -13.48 -19.25
C LEU A 21 -24.08 -12.97 -17.81
N SER A 22 -25.12 -13.38 -17.08
CA SER A 22 -25.30 -13.01 -15.68
C SER A 22 -24.16 -13.50 -14.80
N ILE A 23 -23.68 -14.73 -15.00
CA ILE A 23 -22.53 -15.29 -14.29
C ILE A 23 -21.26 -14.49 -14.61
N ALA A 24 -21.02 -14.21 -15.90
CA ALA A 24 -19.84 -13.44 -16.32
C ALA A 24 -19.86 -12.01 -15.75
N LEU A 25 -21.02 -11.36 -15.69
CA LEU A 25 -21.16 -10.04 -15.05
C LEU A 25 -20.88 -10.10 -13.54
N LEU A 26 -21.33 -11.16 -12.86
CA LEU A 26 -21.08 -11.32 -11.43
C LEU A 26 -19.59 -11.52 -11.14
N ASP A 27 -18.90 -12.35 -11.92
CA ASP A 27 -17.45 -12.55 -11.80
C ASP A 27 -16.69 -11.24 -12.03
N LEU A 28 -17.09 -10.47 -13.04
CA LEU A 28 -16.48 -9.17 -13.32
C LEU A 28 -16.70 -8.15 -12.20
N ARG A 29 -17.91 -8.14 -11.60
CA ARG A 29 -18.23 -7.33 -10.42
C ARG A 29 -17.33 -7.71 -9.23
N SER A 30 -17.20 -9.00 -8.94
CA SER A 30 -16.35 -9.49 -7.86
C SER A 30 -14.89 -9.08 -8.04
N ARG A 31 -14.33 -9.26 -9.25
CA ARG A 31 -12.96 -8.84 -9.56
C ARG A 31 -12.74 -7.34 -9.40
N LEU A 32 -13.75 -6.55 -9.74
CA LEU A 32 -13.69 -5.10 -9.64
C LEU A 32 -13.74 -4.64 -8.17
N GLU A 33 -14.56 -5.28 -7.34
CA GLU A 33 -14.57 -5.05 -5.89
C GLU A 33 -13.24 -5.45 -5.24
N ASP A 34 -12.69 -6.62 -5.59
CA ASP A 34 -11.39 -7.07 -5.11
C ASP A 34 -10.25 -6.12 -5.52
N ALA A 35 -10.26 -5.66 -6.77
CA ALA A 35 -9.29 -4.69 -7.26
C ALA A 35 -9.43 -3.33 -6.57
N GLN A 36 -10.66 -2.89 -6.27
CA GLN A 36 -10.90 -1.67 -5.50
C GLN A 36 -10.44 -1.80 -4.06
N ALA A 37 -10.68 -2.94 -3.41
CA ALA A 37 -10.21 -3.22 -2.05
C ALA A 37 -8.68 -3.25 -1.99
N GLN A 38 -8.02 -3.90 -2.95
CA GLN A 38 -6.56 -3.87 -3.08
C GLN A 38 -6.03 -2.45 -3.30
N LYS A 39 -6.66 -1.67 -4.18
CA LYS A 39 -6.28 -0.27 -4.39
C LYS A 39 -6.40 0.54 -3.09
N ALA A 40 -7.49 0.39 -2.34
CA ALA A 40 -7.68 1.09 -1.07
C ALA A 40 -6.61 0.70 -0.04
N ALA A 41 -6.30 -0.60 0.07
CA ALA A 41 -5.25 -1.10 0.94
C ALA A 41 -3.84 -0.60 0.53
N LEU A 42 -3.56 -0.51 -0.77
CA LEU A 42 -2.31 0.04 -1.28
C LEU A 42 -2.22 1.55 -1.06
N THR A 43 -3.31 2.30 -1.28
CA THR A 43 -3.35 3.74 -1.00
C THR A 43 -3.09 4.02 0.47
N ALA A 44 -3.71 3.28 1.39
CA ALA A 44 -3.43 3.41 2.83
C ALA A 44 -1.95 3.13 3.17
N GLN A 45 -1.32 2.16 2.52
CA GLN A 45 0.11 1.89 2.69
C GLN A 45 0.99 3.01 2.12
N VAL A 46 0.64 3.56 0.96
CA VAL A 46 1.38 4.68 0.37
C VAL A 46 1.26 5.93 1.25
N ASP A 47 0.09 6.21 1.81
CA ASP A 47 -0.13 7.36 2.70
C ASP A 47 0.70 7.20 3.99
N ALA A 48 0.66 6.02 4.61
CA ALA A 48 1.48 5.72 5.78
C ALA A 48 2.99 5.82 5.48
N GLN A 49 3.43 5.31 4.33
CA GLN A 49 4.83 5.36 3.93
C GLN A 49 5.27 6.77 3.53
N THR A 50 4.39 7.57 2.97
CA THR A 50 4.67 8.98 2.63
C THR A 50 4.92 9.78 3.91
N GLN A 51 4.15 9.54 4.96
CA GLN A 51 4.37 10.18 6.26
C GLN A 51 5.71 9.75 6.88
N VAL A 52 5.99 8.44 6.92
CA VAL A 52 7.28 7.94 7.44
C VAL A 52 8.46 8.46 6.62
N ASN A 53 8.31 8.54 5.29
CA ASN A 53 9.35 9.08 4.42
C ASN A 53 9.53 10.59 4.59
N ALA A 54 8.46 11.35 4.86
CA ALA A 54 8.57 12.79 5.17
C ALA A 54 9.33 12.99 6.49
N ASP A 55 8.97 12.26 7.54
CA ASP A 55 9.66 12.30 8.84
C ASP A 55 11.14 11.91 8.70
N LEU A 56 11.43 10.88 7.88
CA LEU A 56 12.79 10.44 7.62
C LEU A 56 13.57 11.44 6.74
N SER A 57 12.93 12.06 5.75
CA SER A 57 13.53 13.08 4.89
C SER A 57 13.91 14.31 5.71
N ASP A 58 13.04 14.76 6.61
CA ASP A 58 13.32 15.86 7.53
C ASP A 58 14.50 15.51 8.46
N ALA A 59 14.58 14.27 8.94
CA ALA A 59 15.71 13.80 9.73
C ALA A 59 17.03 13.75 8.93
N VAL A 60 16.96 13.41 7.64
CA VAL A 60 18.12 13.38 6.73
C VAL A 60 18.57 14.78 6.33
N GLU A 61 17.67 15.70 5.99
CA GLU A 61 18.03 17.09 5.67
C GLU A 61 18.69 17.81 6.86
N ASN A 62 18.27 17.48 8.09
CA ASN A 62 18.88 18.00 9.31
C ASN A 62 20.01 17.10 9.86
N SER A 63 20.45 16.08 9.11
CA SER A 63 21.51 15.15 9.56
C SER A 63 22.91 15.74 9.49
N ASP A 64 23.10 16.81 8.70
CA ASP A 64 24.37 17.53 8.59
C ASP A 64 24.60 18.55 9.72
N ASP A 65 23.66 18.66 10.68
CA ASP A 65 23.86 19.49 11.87
C ASP A 65 25.06 18.95 12.69
N PRO A 66 26.14 19.74 12.85
CA PRO A 66 27.33 19.33 13.59
C PRO A 66 27.05 18.87 15.03
N LYS A 67 26.01 19.39 15.68
CA LYS A 67 25.59 18.94 17.01
C LYS A 67 25.01 17.54 16.99
N ARG A 68 24.15 17.25 16.01
CA ARG A 68 23.50 15.94 15.86
C ARG A 68 24.52 14.85 15.52
N GLN A 69 25.51 15.19 14.69
CA GLN A 69 26.63 14.29 14.40
C GLN A 69 27.48 14.01 15.65
N GLN A 70 27.75 15.02 16.48
CA GLN A 70 28.43 14.82 17.77
C GLN A 70 27.60 13.93 18.71
N ASP A 71 26.29 14.12 18.78
CA ASP A 71 25.43 13.32 19.64
C ASP A 71 25.35 11.87 19.18
N ILE A 72 25.17 11.61 17.87
CA ILE A 72 25.22 10.25 17.31
C ILE A 72 26.61 9.61 17.52
N ALA A 73 27.68 10.37 17.33
CA ALA A 73 29.04 9.91 17.57
C ALA A 73 29.26 9.53 19.05
N ARG A 74 28.72 10.32 19.99
CA ARG A 74 28.83 10.09 21.43
C ARG A 74 27.96 8.93 21.91
N ASP A 75 26.70 8.89 21.49
CA ASP A 75 25.69 7.94 21.97
C ASP A 75 25.74 6.58 21.24
N SER A 76 25.88 6.59 19.91
CA SER A 76 25.85 5.37 19.09
C SER A 76 27.24 4.78 18.85
N LEU A 77 28.26 5.64 18.70
CA LEU A 77 29.61 5.20 18.34
C LEU A 77 30.60 5.26 19.53
N GLY A 78 30.20 5.84 20.67
CA GLY A 78 31.07 5.98 21.84
C GLY A 78 32.31 6.84 21.57
N LEU A 79 32.26 7.70 20.57
CA LEU A 79 33.33 8.62 20.18
C LEU A 79 33.27 9.86 21.05
N VAL A 80 34.43 10.38 21.40
CA VAL A 80 34.57 11.58 22.24
C VAL A 80 35.58 12.54 21.63
N LEU A 81 35.46 13.81 21.98
CA LEU A 81 36.39 14.83 21.52
C LEU A 81 37.78 14.61 22.14
N PRO A 82 38.87 15.02 21.47
CA PRO A 82 40.21 14.93 22.03
C PRO A 82 40.29 15.60 23.41
N GLY A 83 40.56 14.82 24.46
CA GLY A 83 40.64 15.30 25.86
C GLY A 83 39.47 14.91 26.76
N GLU A 84 38.37 14.36 26.22
CA GLU A 84 37.24 13.82 27.00
C GLU A 84 37.49 12.37 27.45
N LYS A 85 36.92 11.96 28.59
CA LYS A 85 36.99 10.59 29.13
C LYS A 85 35.60 10.05 29.41
N ILE A 86 35.30 8.85 28.93
CA ILE A 86 34.05 8.13 29.22
C ILE A 86 34.20 7.36 30.53
N LEU A 87 33.39 7.68 31.53
CA LEU A 87 33.32 6.93 32.80
C LEU A 87 32.08 6.03 32.76
N ARG A 88 32.26 4.71 32.63
CA ARG A 88 31.18 3.74 32.82
C ARG A 88 31.18 3.31 34.28
N ILE A 89 30.10 3.63 35.01
CA ILE A 89 29.87 3.12 36.35
C ILE A 89 29.14 1.79 36.19
N THR A 90 29.78 0.71 36.60
CA THR A 90 29.19 -0.63 36.69
C THR A 90 28.97 -0.93 38.16
N GLU A 91 27.78 -1.43 38.51
CA GLU A 91 27.45 -1.90 39.87
C GLU A 91 28.08 -3.25 40.19
#